data_AF-A0A1L7JN72-F1
#
_entry.id   AF-A0A1L7JN72-F1
#
_cell.length_a   1.000
_cell.length_b   1.000
_cell.length_c   1.000
_cell.angle_alpha   90.00
_cell.angle_beta   90.00
_cell.angle_gamma   90.00
#
_symmetry.space_group_name_H-M   'P 1'
#
loop_
_entity.id
_entity.type
_entity.pdbx_description
1 polymer ?
#
loop_
_entity_poly.entity_id
_entity_poly.type
_entity_poly.pdbx_seq_one_letter_code
_entity_poly.pdbx_strand_id
1 'polypeptide(L)'
;MLAIQKLEEIQIEFNNWIFKDLKRRRILEEQYNKTFNSVVPRRYNGNHLVFPYKNPNIKFRPNQLRAIARCLNGNSSLLAHCVGAGKTFIMTAAAMKLKQMGTINKPLFAIPNHLVESGQFAREFHLLYPHAKVLSASSKDFTKQNRKKLISKIALFDWDAIIIGHSSFDRISVSIEKQENIFMMKFQK
;
A
#
# COMPACT_ATOMS: atom_id res chain seq x y z
N MET A 1 -17.25 -38.87 6.40
CA MET A 1 -16.28 -39.76 5.72
C MET A 1 -16.68 -40.09 4.30
N LEU A 2 -17.92 -40.55 4.04
CA LEU A 2 -18.37 -40.93 2.69
C LEU A 2 -18.20 -39.84 1.59
N ALA A 3 -18.49 -38.58 1.93
CA ALA A 3 -18.36 -37.47 0.99
C ALA A 3 -16.90 -37.16 0.59
N ILE A 4 -15.94 -37.42 1.49
CA ILE A 4 -14.51 -37.23 1.22
C ILE A 4 -14.03 -38.33 0.26
N GLN A 5 -14.40 -39.58 0.50
CA GLN A 5 -14.08 -40.70 -0.40
C GLN A 5 -14.67 -40.48 -1.80
N LYS A 6 -15.92 -40.00 -1.90
CA LYS A 6 -16.53 -39.71 -3.21
C LYS A 6 -15.83 -38.57 -3.94
N LEU A 7 -15.34 -37.56 -3.24
CA LEU A 7 -14.52 -36.50 -3.84
C LEU A 7 -13.20 -37.06 -4.40
N GLU A 8 -12.53 -37.94 -3.66
CA GLU A 8 -11.29 -38.59 -4.09
C GLU A 8 -11.52 -39.46 -5.34
N GLU A 9 -12.59 -40.26 -5.37
CA GLU A 9 -12.97 -41.04 -6.56
C GLU A 9 -13.18 -40.15 -7.78
N ILE A 10 -13.89 -39.03 -7.64
CA ILE A 10 -14.11 -38.06 -8.73
C ILE A 10 -12.78 -37.47 -9.21
N GLN A 11 -11.86 -37.13 -8.30
CA GLN A 11 -10.54 -36.59 -8.66
C GLN A 11 -9.70 -37.62 -9.44
N ILE A 12 -9.73 -38.88 -9.03
CA ILE A 12 -9.02 -39.97 -9.71
C ILE A 12 -9.58 -40.17 -11.13
N GLU A 13 -10.90 -40.30 -11.26
CA GLU A 13 -11.55 -40.48 -12.56
C GLU A 13 -11.33 -39.29 -13.49
N PHE A 14 -11.36 -38.08 -12.96
CA PHE A 14 -11.05 -36.88 -13.73
C PHE A 14 -9.60 -36.88 -14.26
N ASN A 15 -8.62 -37.25 -13.41
CA ASN A 15 -7.22 -37.38 -13.84
C ASN A 15 -7.07 -38.44 -14.94
N ASN A 16 -7.67 -39.62 -14.76
CA ASN A 16 -7.67 -40.69 -15.76
C ASN A 16 -8.30 -40.21 -17.07
N TRP A 17 -9.42 -39.51 -17.00
CA TRP A 17 -10.12 -38.95 -18.16
C TRP A 17 -9.29 -37.89 -18.91
N ILE A 18 -8.56 -37.01 -18.21
CA ILE A 18 -7.68 -36.03 -18.87
C ILE A 18 -6.56 -36.74 -19.64
N PHE A 19 -5.89 -37.71 -18.99
CA PHE A 19 -4.66 -38.29 -19.54
C PHE A 19 -4.87 -39.40 -20.55
N LYS A 20 -6.10 -39.96 -20.64
CA LYS A 20 -6.47 -40.96 -21.65
C LYS A 20 -6.44 -40.45 -23.09
N ASP A 21 -6.57 -39.13 -23.31
CA ASP A 21 -6.60 -38.50 -24.64
C ASP A 21 -5.57 -37.37 -24.74
N LEU A 22 -4.54 -37.58 -25.56
CA LEU A 22 -3.47 -36.60 -25.80
C LEU A 22 -3.97 -35.29 -26.41
N LYS A 23 -4.99 -35.33 -27.29
CA LYS A 23 -5.53 -34.14 -27.93
C LYS A 23 -6.27 -33.28 -26.90
N ARG A 24 -7.10 -33.92 -26.07
CA ARG A 24 -7.79 -33.26 -24.95
C ARG A 24 -6.82 -32.62 -23.97
N ARG A 25 -5.78 -33.36 -23.57
CA ARG A 25 -4.73 -32.86 -22.66
C ARG A 25 -4.13 -31.57 -23.17
N ARG A 26 -3.73 -31.51 -24.44
CA ARG A 26 -3.14 -30.32 -25.06
C ARG A 26 -4.11 -29.13 -25.08
N ILE A 27 -5.37 -29.36 -25.45
CA ILE A 27 -6.39 -28.29 -25.47
C ILE A 27 -6.59 -27.70 -24.07
N LEU A 28 -6.74 -28.56 -23.05
CA LEU A 28 -6.93 -28.12 -21.67
C LEU A 28 -5.69 -27.42 -21.11
N GLU A 29 -4.49 -27.91 -21.41
CA GLU A 29 -3.24 -27.28 -21.01
C GLU A 29 -3.08 -25.88 -21.65
N GLU A 30 -3.36 -25.74 -22.94
CA GLU A 30 -3.33 -24.44 -23.61
C GLU A 30 -4.37 -23.48 -23.02
N GLN A 31 -5.59 -23.95 -22.80
CA GLN A 31 -6.64 -23.14 -22.17
C GLN A 31 -6.25 -22.74 -20.75
N TYR A 32 -5.70 -23.67 -19.97
CA TYR A 32 -5.21 -23.38 -18.62
C TYR A 32 -4.11 -22.33 -18.65
N ASN A 33 -3.13 -22.47 -19.54
CA ASN A 33 -2.02 -21.53 -19.65
C ASN A 33 -2.48 -20.15 -20.12
N LYS A 34 -3.40 -20.08 -21.10
CA LYS A 34 -4.00 -18.82 -21.57
C LYS A 34 -4.86 -18.15 -20.50
N THR A 35 -5.56 -18.93 -19.67
CA THR A 35 -6.51 -18.41 -18.67
C THR A 35 -5.82 -18.05 -17.36
N PHE A 36 -4.89 -18.89 -16.88
CA PHE A 36 -4.32 -18.77 -15.53
C PHE A 36 -2.83 -18.39 -15.54
N ASN A 37 -2.03 -18.92 -16.47
CA ASN A 37 -0.58 -18.66 -16.53
C ASN A 37 -0.18 -17.57 -17.54
N SER A 38 -1.13 -16.75 -18.01
CA SER A 38 -0.87 -15.70 -18.99
C SER A 38 -0.41 -14.38 -18.36
N VAL A 39 -0.49 -14.26 -17.03
CA VAL A 39 -0.10 -13.05 -16.30
C VAL A 39 1.17 -13.33 -15.50
N VAL A 40 2.29 -12.75 -15.93
CA VAL A 40 3.54 -12.76 -15.17
C VAL A 40 3.61 -11.51 -14.30
N PRO A 41 3.66 -11.62 -12.95
CA PRO A 41 3.78 -10.46 -12.10
C PRO A 41 5.08 -9.69 -12.36
N ARG A 42 4.99 -8.37 -12.46
CA ARG A 42 6.17 -7.50 -12.57
C ARG A 42 7.11 -7.74 -11.39
N ARG A 43 8.37 -8.04 -11.70
CA ARG A 43 9.45 -8.11 -10.70
C ARG A 43 10.04 -6.71 -10.49
N TYR A 44 10.13 -6.29 -9.23
CA TYR A 44 10.72 -5.01 -8.86
C TYR A 44 12.11 -5.24 -8.28
N ASN A 45 13.08 -4.43 -8.72
CA ASN A 45 14.44 -4.38 -8.17
C ASN A 45 14.66 -3.00 -7.57
N GLY A 46 15.07 -2.94 -6.30
CA GLY A 46 15.34 -1.69 -5.58
C GLY A 46 16.81 -1.51 -5.17
N ASN A 47 17.73 -2.34 -5.66
CA ASN A 47 19.14 -2.30 -5.23
C ASN A 47 19.86 -1.00 -5.62
N HIS A 48 19.37 -0.30 -6.64
CA HIS A 48 19.89 0.98 -7.10
C HIS A 48 19.34 2.18 -6.30
N LEU A 49 18.41 1.95 -5.37
CA LEU A 49 17.78 3.03 -4.61
C LEU A 49 18.75 3.56 -3.54
N VAL A 50 19.05 4.86 -3.62
CA VAL A 50 19.89 5.57 -2.64
C VAL A 50 18.99 6.37 -1.72
N PHE A 51 19.10 6.29 -0.38
CA PHE A 51 18.22 7.02 0.53
C PHE A 51 18.99 8.15 1.26
N PRO A 52 19.10 9.36 0.67
CA PRO A 52 19.79 10.46 1.32
C PRO A 52 19.04 10.91 2.56
N TYR A 53 19.76 11.43 3.56
CA TYR A 53 19.24 11.87 4.86
C TYR A 53 18.61 10.78 5.74
N LYS A 54 18.54 9.53 5.24
CA LYS A 54 18.16 8.37 6.03
C LYS A 54 19.28 8.09 7.04
N ASN A 55 18.91 7.70 8.25
CA ASN A 55 19.82 7.18 9.26
C ASN A 55 20.71 6.07 8.65
N PRO A 56 22.04 6.25 8.57
CA PRO A 56 22.94 5.32 7.88
C PRO A 56 23.04 3.95 8.58
N ASN A 57 22.75 3.89 9.88
CA ASN A 57 22.82 2.66 10.67
C ASN A 57 21.69 1.67 10.33
N ILE A 58 20.61 2.14 9.70
CA ILE A 58 19.47 1.30 9.34
C ILE A 58 19.65 0.79 7.91
N LYS A 59 19.95 -0.50 7.74
CA LYS A 59 20.08 -1.14 6.43
C LYS A 59 18.76 -1.81 6.01
N PHE A 60 18.31 -1.52 4.79
CA PHE A 60 17.15 -2.20 4.23
C PHE A 60 17.51 -3.63 3.79
N ARG A 61 16.61 -4.57 4.08
CA ARG A 61 16.68 -5.93 3.53
C ARG A 61 16.27 -5.94 2.06
N PRO A 62 16.72 -6.92 1.25
CA PRO A 62 16.38 -6.99 -0.17
C PRO A 62 14.87 -6.93 -0.44
N ASN A 63 14.04 -7.61 0.36
CA ASN A 63 12.58 -7.59 0.23
C ASN A 63 11.99 -6.18 0.48
N GLN A 64 12.54 -5.42 1.42
CA GLN A 64 12.11 -4.05 1.70
C GLN A 64 12.45 -3.13 0.52
N LEU A 65 13.64 -3.26 -0.06
CA LEU A 65 14.03 -2.50 -1.26
C LEU A 65 13.11 -2.79 -2.45
N ARG A 66 12.76 -4.06 -2.69
CA ARG A 66 11.80 -4.43 -3.76
C ARG A 66 10.41 -3.85 -3.50
N ALA A 67 9.97 -3.85 -2.25
CA ALA A 67 8.69 -3.25 -1.87
C ALA A 67 8.67 -1.73 -2.06
N ILE A 68 9.76 -1.03 -1.68
CA ILE A 68 9.92 0.40 -1.96
C ILE A 68 9.89 0.63 -3.48
N ALA A 69 10.67 -0.12 -4.26
CA ALA A 69 10.66 -0.02 -5.72
C ALA A 69 9.27 -0.25 -6.32
N ARG A 70 8.48 -1.17 -5.76
CA ARG A 70 7.08 -1.37 -6.16
C ARG A 70 6.23 -0.12 -5.89
N CYS A 71 6.36 0.49 -4.72
CA CYS A 71 5.66 1.74 -4.39
C CYS A 71 6.06 2.91 -5.32
N LEU A 72 7.30 2.96 -5.79
CA LEU A 72 7.78 4.03 -6.69
C LEU A 72 7.29 3.87 -8.13
N ASN A 73 7.16 2.63 -8.60
CA ASN A 73 6.85 2.32 -10.00
C ASN A 73 5.37 1.99 -10.26
N GLY A 74 4.55 1.90 -9.22
CA GLY A 74 3.14 1.56 -9.32
C GLY A 74 2.25 2.66 -8.76
N ASN A 75 1.07 2.84 -9.35
CA ASN A 75 0.09 3.83 -8.88
C ASN A 75 -0.45 3.48 -7.48
N SER A 76 -0.70 2.19 -7.23
CA SER A 76 -1.16 1.67 -5.94
C SER A 76 -0.39 0.39 -5.59
N SER A 77 -0.08 0.23 -4.31
CA SER A 77 0.72 -0.88 -3.80
C SER A 77 0.16 -1.42 -2.49
N LEU A 78 -0.17 -2.71 -2.49
CA LEU A 78 -0.50 -3.46 -1.27
C LEU A 78 0.78 -4.05 -0.66
N LEU A 79 1.06 -3.73 0.60
CA LEU A 79 2.19 -4.26 1.38
C LEU A 79 1.72 -5.37 2.33
N ALA A 80 1.34 -6.53 1.78
CA ALA A 80 0.86 -7.71 2.51
C ALA A 80 2.01 -8.51 3.18
N HIS A 81 2.87 -7.83 3.93
CA HIS A 81 3.95 -8.49 4.69
C HIS A 81 3.48 -8.88 6.09
N CYS A 82 4.14 -9.87 6.70
CA CYS A 82 3.92 -10.24 8.09
C CYS A 82 4.21 -9.07 9.07
N VAL A 83 3.72 -9.20 10.31
CA VAL A 83 4.03 -8.26 11.41
C VAL A 83 5.55 -8.27 11.67
N GLY A 84 6.13 -7.11 11.96
CA GLY A 84 7.58 -6.98 12.19
C GLY A 84 8.44 -6.90 10.92
N ALA A 85 7.88 -7.07 9.72
CA ALA A 85 8.64 -6.97 8.45
C ALA A 85 9.16 -5.55 8.11
N GLY A 86 8.90 -4.56 8.96
CA GLY A 86 9.29 -3.17 8.74
C GLY A 86 8.43 -2.42 7.72
N LYS A 87 7.12 -2.70 7.69
CA LYS A 87 6.17 -2.03 6.77
C LYS A 87 6.19 -0.51 6.91
N THR A 88 6.28 0.01 8.12
CA THR A 88 6.39 1.46 8.36
C THR A 88 7.62 2.06 7.69
N PHE A 89 8.79 1.43 7.83
CA PHE A 89 10.01 1.91 7.18
C PHE A 89 9.92 1.86 5.66
N ILE A 90 9.27 0.83 5.10
CA ILE A 90 9.00 0.76 3.65
C ILE A 90 8.14 1.96 3.21
N MET A 91 7.03 2.23 3.94
CA MET A 91 6.11 3.33 3.63
C MET A 91 6.79 4.70 3.76
N THR A 92 7.53 4.92 4.84
CA THR A 92 8.29 6.17 5.08
C THR A 92 9.34 6.39 3.99
N ALA A 93 10.14 5.36 3.66
CA ALA A 93 11.16 5.48 2.64
C ALA A 93 10.59 5.71 1.24
N ALA A 94 9.49 5.04 0.89
CA ALA A 94 8.80 5.26 -0.37
C ALA A 94 8.24 6.69 -0.47
N ALA A 95 7.59 7.19 0.57
CA ALA A 95 7.05 8.55 0.59
C ALA A 95 8.13 9.62 0.45
N MET A 96 9.22 9.52 1.23
CA MET A 96 10.36 10.43 1.12
C MET A 96 10.97 10.36 -0.28
N LYS A 97 11.01 9.18 -0.89
CA LYS A 97 11.52 9.02 -2.25
C LYS A 97 10.65 9.63 -3.32
N LEU A 98 9.34 9.40 -3.27
CA LEU A 98 8.38 10.04 -4.16
C LEU A 98 8.45 11.57 -4.03
N LYS A 99 8.63 12.10 -2.82
CA LYS A 99 8.82 13.53 -2.58
C LYS A 99 10.13 14.04 -3.19
N GLN A 100 11.24 13.33 -2.97
CA GLN A 100 12.55 13.67 -3.57
C GLN A 100 12.54 13.62 -5.10
N MET A 101 11.74 12.73 -5.70
CA MET A 101 11.54 12.62 -7.15
C MET A 101 10.59 13.68 -7.71
N GLY A 102 9.94 14.49 -6.84
CA GLY A 102 8.95 15.48 -7.26
C GLY A 102 7.60 14.89 -7.68
N THR A 103 7.38 13.58 -7.50
CA THR A 103 6.11 12.90 -7.86
C THR A 103 4.98 13.26 -6.90
N ILE A 104 5.31 13.53 -5.63
CA ILE A 104 4.35 13.98 -4.62
C ILE A 104 4.92 15.18 -3.87
N ASN A 105 4.04 16.04 -3.34
CA ASN A 105 4.47 17.21 -2.57
C ASN A 105 4.35 16.96 -1.05
N LYS A 106 3.19 16.52 -0.57
CA LYS A 106 2.89 16.35 0.86
C LYS A 106 2.32 14.96 1.12
N PRO A 107 3.15 13.94 1.40
CA PRO A 107 2.65 12.60 1.72
C PRO A 107 1.84 12.65 3.01
N LEU A 108 0.68 11.99 2.98
CA LEU A 108 -0.24 11.89 4.10
C LEU A 108 -0.49 10.42 4.45
N PHE A 109 -0.33 10.09 5.72
CA PHE A 109 -0.52 8.76 6.29
C PHE A 109 -1.75 8.76 7.19
N ALA A 110 -2.81 8.08 6.75
CA ALA A 110 -3.97 7.80 7.58
C ALA A 110 -3.76 6.46 8.29
N ILE A 111 -3.65 6.47 9.62
CA ILE A 111 -3.35 5.29 10.44
C ILE A 111 -4.38 5.11 11.57
N PRO A 112 -4.42 3.92 12.22
CA PRO A 112 -5.24 3.72 13.41
C PRO A 112 -4.96 4.77 14.50
N ASN A 113 -6.02 5.31 15.12
CA ASN A 113 -5.92 6.44 16.06
C ASN A 113 -4.95 6.17 17.22
N HIS A 114 -4.96 4.97 17.78
CA HIS A 114 -4.07 4.59 18.89
C HIS A 114 -2.58 4.65 18.50
N LEU A 115 -2.22 4.45 17.23
CA LEU A 115 -0.84 4.58 16.74
C LEU A 115 -0.40 6.04 16.61
N VAL A 116 -1.35 6.94 16.34
CA VAL A 116 -1.11 8.39 16.36
C VAL A 116 -0.93 8.88 17.79
N GLU A 117 -1.83 8.48 18.69
CA GLU A 117 -1.83 8.89 20.10
C GLU A 117 -0.59 8.41 20.85
N SER A 118 -0.16 7.17 20.59
CA SER A 118 1.10 6.65 21.13
C SER A 118 2.34 7.27 20.48
N GLY A 119 2.20 8.04 19.40
CA GLY A 119 3.30 8.63 18.63
C GLY A 119 4.21 7.61 17.93
N GLN A 120 3.81 6.34 17.85
CA GLN A 120 4.68 5.25 17.37
C GLN A 120 5.16 5.50 15.93
N PHE A 121 4.23 5.85 15.03
CA PHE A 121 4.57 6.06 13.62
C PHE A 121 5.52 7.26 13.45
N ALA A 122 5.28 8.35 14.19
CA ALA A 122 6.15 9.53 14.15
C ALA A 122 7.56 9.21 14.66
N ARG A 123 7.70 8.43 15.73
CA ARG A 123 9.00 7.95 16.22
C ARG A 123 9.71 7.08 15.18
N GLU A 124 9.02 6.12 14.58
CA GLU A 124 9.60 5.27 13.53
C GLU A 124 10.01 6.10 12.30
N PHE A 125 9.25 7.16 11.97
CA PHE A 125 9.62 8.09 10.90
C PHE A 125 10.94 8.80 11.21
N HIS A 126 11.09 9.38 12.40
CA HIS A 126 12.32 10.10 12.79
C HIS A 126 13.49 9.15 13.01
N LEU A 127 13.25 7.92 13.47
CA LEU A 127 14.29 6.90 13.57
C LEU A 127 14.93 6.63 12.20
N LEU A 128 14.11 6.63 11.14
CA LEU A 128 14.56 6.46 9.77
C LEU A 128 15.09 7.75 9.13
N TYR A 129 14.44 8.90 9.36
CA TYR A 129 14.80 10.23 8.85
C TYR A 129 14.82 11.27 9.98
N PRO A 130 15.94 11.42 10.71
CA PRO A 130 16.00 12.23 11.94
C PRO A 130 15.67 13.72 11.76
N HIS A 131 15.88 14.26 10.56
CA HIS A 131 15.69 15.69 10.27
C HIS A 131 14.39 15.99 9.50
N ALA A 132 13.52 15.01 9.32
CA ALA A 132 12.28 15.20 8.57
C ALA A 132 11.28 16.09 9.34
N LYS A 133 10.63 17.01 8.62
CA LYS A 133 9.53 17.83 9.13
C LYS A 133 8.23 17.02 9.09
N VAL A 134 7.85 16.41 10.21
CA VAL A 134 6.65 15.58 10.31
C VAL A 134 5.56 16.28 11.13
N LEU A 135 4.38 16.44 10.54
CA LEU A 135 3.17 16.89 11.25
C LEU A 135 2.36 15.69 11.71
N SER A 136 2.34 15.40 13.01
CA SER A 136 1.50 14.35 13.59
C SER A 136 0.28 14.98 14.25
N ALA A 137 -0.89 14.85 13.62
CA ALA A 137 -2.13 15.45 14.10
C ALA A 137 -2.97 14.45 14.89
N SER A 138 -3.34 14.83 16.11
CA SER A 138 -4.17 14.04 17.02
C SER A 138 -5.67 14.34 16.83
N SER A 139 -6.52 13.55 17.47
CA SER A 139 -7.97 13.79 17.53
C SER A 139 -8.32 15.18 18.11
N LYS A 140 -7.50 15.72 19.01
CA LYS A 140 -7.66 17.06 19.61
C LYS A 140 -7.44 18.20 18.60
N ASP A 141 -6.68 17.95 17.55
CA ASP A 141 -6.44 18.93 16.47
C ASP A 141 -7.64 19.04 15.52
N PHE A 142 -8.58 18.09 15.58
CA PHE A 142 -9.80 18.04 14.77
C PHE A 142 -11.07 18.46 15.52
N THR A 143 -10.94 19.15 16.67
CA THR A 143 -12.06 19.89 17.26
C THR A 143 -12.48 21.02 16.33
N LYS A 144 -13.74 21.48 16.42
CA LYS A 144 -14.29 22.51 15.51
C LYS A 144 -13.43 23.78 15.46
N GLN A 145 -12.86 24.17 16.61
CA GLN A 145 -11.97 25.33 16.75
C GLN A 145 -10.60 25.09 16.10
N ASN A 146 -9.99 23.91 16.29
CA ASN A 146 -8.62 23.64 15.84
C ASN A 146 -8.52 23.14 14.40
N ARG A 147 -9.60 22.56 13.85
CA ARG A 147 -9.60 21.93 12.51
C ARG A 147 -9.17 22.90 11.43
N LYS A 148 -9.66 24.14 11.44
CA LYS A 148 -9.25 25.17 10.46
C LYS A 148 -7.75 25.44 10.55
N LYS A 149 -7.22 25.60 11.77
CA LYS A 149 -5.79 25.84 12.02
C LYS A 149 -4.92 24.68 11.53
N LEU A 150 -5.34 23.43 11.75
CA LEU A 150 -4.61 22.27 11.26
C LEU A 150 -4.58 22.20 9.73
N ILE A 151 -5.73 22.36 9.08
CA ILE A 151 -5.82 22.36 7.61
C ILE A 151 -4.97 23.48 7.03
N SER A 152 -4.98 24.67 7.63
CA SER A 152 -4.10 25.79 7.24
C SER A 152 -2.62 25.42 7.39
N LYS A 153 -2.20 24.75 8.48
CA LYS A 153 -0.81 24.29 8.64
C LYS A 153 -0.42 23.28 7.56
N ILE A 154 -1.31 22.36 7.21
CA ILE A 154 -1.09 21.39 6.13
C ILE A 154 -0.94 22.11 4.79
N ALA A 155 -1.81 23.09 4.51
CA ALA A 155 -1.82 23.83 3.25
C ALA A 155 -0.59 24.74 3.08
N LEU A 156 -0.19 25.47 4.12
CA LEU A 156 0.83 26.52 4.03
C LEU A 156 2.27 26.01 4.11
N PHE A 157 2.54 25.05 4.99
CA PHE A 157 3.92 24.61 5.24
C PHE A 157 4.31 23.41 4.38
N ASP A 158 5.60 23.33 4.04
CA ASP A 158 6.19 22.18 3.36
C ASP A 158 6.58 21.10 4.38
N TRP A 159 5.70 20.11 4.53
CA TRP A 159 5.90 18.96 5.41
C TRP A 159 6.49 17.80 4.63
N ASP A 160 7.46 17.11 5.22
CA ASP A 160 8.01 15.86 4.70
C ASP A 160 7.03 14.70 4.89
N ALA A 161 6.17 14.77 5.92
CA ALA A 161 5.06 13.87 6.12
C ALA A 161 3.97 14.47 7.01
N ILE A 162 2.74 14.04 6.76
CA ILE A 162 1.57 14.34 7.60
C ILE A 162 1.02 13.00 8.09
N ILE A 163 0.89 12.82 9.40
CA ILE A 163 0.33 11.62 10.02
C ILE A 163 -0.96 12.01 10.70
N ILE A 164 -2.05 11.32 10.37
CA ILE A 164 -3.39 11.58 10.91
C ILE A 164 -4.10 10.28 11.26
N GLY A 165 -5.03 10.34 12.21
CA GLY A 165 -5.88 9.21 12.55
C GLY A 165 -7.00 9.00 11.52
N HIS A 166 -7.50 7.77 11.37
CA HIS A 166 -8.64 7.48 10.50
C HIS A 166 -9.87 8.36 10.80
N SER A 167 -10.23 8.53 12.08
CA SER A 167 -11.38 9.36 12.46
C SER A 167 -11.20 10.84 12.12
N SER A 168 -9.96 11.28 12.01
CA SER A 168 -9.57 12.63 11.64
C SER A 168 -9.59 12.82 10.13
N PHE A 169 -9.16 11.80 9.39
CA PHE A 169 -9.23 11.78 7.92
C PHE A 169 -10.68 11.90 7.43
N ASP A 170 -11.62 11.19 8.06
CA ASP A 170 -13.06 11.25 7.71
C ASP A 170 -13.66 12.65 7.85
N ARG A 171 -13.03 13.52 8.64
CA ARG A 171 -13.47 14.91 8.86
C ARG A 171 -12.92 15.89 7.81
N ILE A 172 -12.05 15.43 6.91
CA ILE A 172 -11.53 16.24 5.80
C ILE A 172 -12.56 16.19 4.68
N SER A 173 -13.19 17.33 4.40
CA SER A 173 -14.17 17.45 3.34
C SER A 173 -13.53 17.24 1.96
N VAL A 174 -14.20 16.45 1.13
CA VAL A 174 -13.90 16.35 -0.30
C VAL A 174 -14.27 17.66 -0.99
N SER A 175 -13.54 18.08 -2.03
CA SER A 175 -13.89 19.28 -2.79
C SER A 175 -15.24 19.10 -3.50
N ILE A 176 -15.99 20.19 -3.66
CA ILE A 176 -17.31 20.21 -4.30
C ILE A 176 -17.24 19.59 -5.71
N GLU A 177 -16.27 20.02 -6.53
CA GLU A 177 -16.01 19.45 -7.86
C GLU A 177 -15.85 17.92 -7.84
N LYS A 178 -15.19 17.38 -6.82
CA LYS A 178 -14.93 15.94 -6.71
C LYS A 178 -16.15 15.19 -6.17
N GLN A 179 -16.98 15.85 -5.35
CA GLN A 179 -18.30 15.33 -4.99
C GLN A 179 -19.22 15.26 -6.20
N GLU A 180 -19.25 16.29 -7.04
CA GLU A 180 -20.01 16.33 -8.29
C GLU A 180 -19.58 15.23 -9.26
N ASN A 181 -18.27 15.05 -9.47
CA ASN A 181 -17.74 13.97 -10.32
C ASN A 181 -18.14 12.58 -9.82
N ILE A 182 -18.06 12.32 -8.51
CA ILE A 182 -18.51 11.06 -7.90
C ILE A 182 -20.01 10.87 -8.07
N PHE A 183 -20.80 11.94 -7.93
CA PHE A 183 -22.23 11.92 -8.13
C PHE A 183 -22.54 11.53 -9.58
N MET A 184 -21.98 12.23 -10.57
CA MET A 184 -22.18 11.96 -12.00
C MET A 184 -21.80 10.52 -12.40
N MET A 185 -20.69 9.97 -11.87
CA MET A 185 -20.31 8.58 -12.11
C MET A 185 -21.30 7.55 -11.57
N LYS A 186 -22.04 7.88 -10.50
CA LYS A 186 -23.03 6.96 -9.89
C LYS A 186 -24.36 6.93 -10.64
N PHE A 187 -24.72 8.00 -11.37
CA PHE A 187 -25.95 8.04 -12.18
C PHE A 187 -25.77 7.48 -13.60
N GLN A 188 -24.54 7.18 -14.02
CA GLN A 188 -24.22 6.55 -15.31
C GLN A 188 -24.13 5.01 -15.24
N LYS A 189 -24.50 4.40 -14.10
CA LYS A 189 -24.67 2.95 -13.94
C LYS A 189 -26.11 2.63 -13.63
#